data_AF-D9VXJ0-F1
#
_entry.id   AF-D9VXJ0-F1
#
_cell.length_a   1.000
_cell.length_b   1.000
_cell.length_c   1.000
_cell.angle_alpha   90.00
_cell.angle_beta   90.00
_cell.angle_gamma   90.00
#
_symmetry.space_group_name_H-M   'P 1'
#
loop_
_entity.id
_entity.type
_entity.pdbx_description
1 polymer ?
#
loop_
_entity_poly.entity_id
_entity_poly.type
_entity_poly.pdbx_seq_one_letter_code
_entity_poly.pdbx_strand_id
1 'polypeptide(L)'
;MVAAPQGHARGAGPDGHGHEGRRRAREGSGQVTAPDWRVLDLPQVVALAGRAARRIADGYEDTLTMEYEDARQEALIILATKPDMVNECLSDDSLGLGVLYHRLVRDLIDRVKTEAKYRIRHTSYEAACDAAEKGRV
;
A
#
# COMPACT_ATOMS: atom_id res chain seq x y z
N MET A 1 48.86 42.53 47.44
CA MET A 1 47.61 43.07 46.87
C MET A 1 47.55 42.68 45.40
N VAL A 2 46.76 41.67 45.04
CA VAL A 2 45.79 41.65 43.91
C VAL A 2 44.90 40.43 44.18
N ALA A 3 43.59 40.67 44.17
CA ALA A 3 42.55 39.77 44.63
C ALA A 3 42.16 38.69 43.60
N ALA A 4 41.68 37.55 44.12
CA ALA A 4 41.06 36.48 43.35
C ALA A 4 39.63 36.85 42.88
N PRO A 5 39.22 36.46 41.67
CA PRO A 5 37.81 36.24 41.31
C PRO A 5 37.48 34.73 41.44
N GLN A 6 36.54 34.29 42.28
CA GLN A 6 35.06 34.32 42.19
C GLN A 6 34.42 33.26 41.26
N GLY A 7 33.54 32.44 41.87
CA GLY A 7 32.38 31.73 41.27
C GLY A 7 32.68 30.59 40.29
N HIS A 8 31.87 29.55 40.10
CA HIS A 8 30.50 29.28 40.50
C HIS A 8 30.21 27.76 40.50
N ALA A 9 29.08 27.42 41.10
CA ALA A 9 28.63 26.10 41.52
C ALA A 9 28.45 25.06 40.40
N ARG A 10 28.76 23.81 40.75
CA ARG A 10 28.31 22.60 40.07
C ARG A 10 26.79 22.41 40.27
N GLY A 11 25.98 22.60 39.22
CA GLY A 11 24.68 21.95 39.04
C GLY A 11 24.83 20.95 37.88
N ALA A 12 24.58 19.65 38.02
CA ALA A 12 23.29 18.97 38.23
C ALA A 12 22.31 19.19 37.06
N GLY A 13 22.09 18.15 36.24
CA GLY A 13 20.96 18.09 35.30
C GLY A 13 21.30 17.49 33.93
N PRO A 14 20.73 16.33 33.53
CA PRO A 14 21.07 15.62 32.31
C PRO A 14 20.06 15.92 31.19
N ASP A 15 20.43 16.70 30.17
CA ASP A 15 19.62 16.85 28.96
C ASP A 15 20.13 15.91 27.86
N GLY A 16 20.00 14.62 28.14
CA GLY A 16 19.97 13.60 27.10
C GLY A 16 18.71 13.83 26.27
N HIS A 17 18.85 14.49 25.12
CA HIS A 17 17.80 14.57 24.13
C HIS A 17 17.37 13.16 23.73
N GLY A 18 16.29 12.71 24.36
CA GLY A 18 15.57 11.52 23.96
C GLY A 18 15.18 11.67 22.50
N HIS A 19 15.79 10.86 21.64
CA HIS A 19 15.19 10.50 20.36
C HIS A 19 13.96 9.64 20.66
N GLU A 20 12.91 10.29 21.14
CA GLU A 20 11.57 9.75 21.21
C GLU A 20 11.05 9.74 19.78
N GLY A 21 11.51 8.71 19.06
CA GLY A 21 10.99 8.35 17.76
C GLY A 21 9.50 8.12 17.92
N ARG A 22 8.73 9.16 17.57
CA ARG A 22 7.30 9.11 17.29
C ARG A 22 7.05 8.07 16.22
N ARG A 23 7.04 6.79 16.61
CA ARG A 23 6.26 5.77 15.93
C ARG A 23 4.83 6.16 16.18
N ARG A 24 4.31 7.05 15.32
CA ARG A 24 2.86 7.21 15.18
C ARG A 24 2.35 5.82 14.85
N ALA A 25 1.79 5.18 15.86
CA ALA A 25 0.98 4.00 15.70
C ALA A 25 -0.04 4.37 14.64
N ARG A 26 0.08 3.76 13.46
CA ARG A 26 -0.97 3.78 12.45
C ARG A 26 -2.04 2.80 12.96
N GLU A 27 -2.63 3.12 14.10
CA GLU A 27 -3.90 2.55 14.57
C GLU A 27 -5.01 3.17 13.72
N GLY A 28 -4.96 2.89 12.42
CA GLY A 28 -6.20 2.74 11.69
C GLY A 28 -6.71 1.39 12.13
N SER A 29 -7.76 1.36 12.96
CA SER A 29 -8.64 0.20 13.08
C SER A 29 -9.24 -0.03 11.69
N GLY A 30 -8.45 -0.64 10.80
CA GLY A 30 -8.91 -1.24 9.58
C GLY A 30 -9.75 -2.41 10.03
N GLN A 31 -11.01 -2.13 10.36
CA GLN A 31 -11.99 -3.16 10.57
C GLN A 31 -11.97 -3.97 9.27
N VAL A 32 -11.37 -5.15 9.35
CA VAL A 32 -11.35 -6.06 8.20
C VAL A 32 -12.79 -6.54 8.11
N THR A 33 -13.59 -5.81 7.34
CA THR A 33 -14.92 -6.28 6.94
C THR A 33 -14.70 -7.64 6.30
N ALA A 34 -15.40 -8.66 6.82
CA ALA A 34 -15.28 -9.99 6.26
C ALA A 34 -15.61 -9.93 4.76
N PRO A 35 -14.86 -10.66 3.90
CA PRO A 35 -15.17 -10.66 2.49
C PRO A 35 -16.60 -11.12 2.25
N ASP A 36 -17.37 -10.35 1.47
CA ASP A 36 -18.71 -10.74 1.03
C ASP A 36 -18.65 -11.16 -0.44
N TRP A 37 -18.62 -12.47 -0.65
CA TRP A 37 -18.55 -13.07 -1.99
C TRP A 37 -19.86 -12.94 -2.76
N ARG A 38 -20.99 -12.61 -2.11
CA ARG A 38 -22.30 -12.47 -2.77
C ARG A 38 -22.34 -11.29 -3.73
N VAL A 39 -21.48 -10.29 -3.55
CA VAL A 39 -21.35 -9.16 -4.48
C VAL A 39 -20.92 -9.61 -5.89
N LEU A 40 -20.32 -10.80 -5.99
CA LEU A 40 -19.91 -11.40 -7.26
C LEU A 40 -21.05 -12.19 -7.95
N ASP A 41 -22.19 -12.40 -7.29
CA ASP A 41 -23.38 -12.98 -7.93
C ASP A 41 -24.04 -11.98 -8.90
N LEU A 42 -23.67 -10.70 -8.79
CA LEU A 42 -24.17 -9.62 -9.65
C LEU A 42 -23.40 -9.59 -10.98
N PRO A 43 -24.04 -9.89 -12.13
CA PRO A 43 -23.34 -9.97 -13.42
C PRO A 43 -22.66 -8.66 -13.82
N GLN A 44 -23.26 -7.51 -13.47
CA GLN A 44 -22.67 -6.20 -13.75
C GLN A 44 -21.37 -5.95 -12.99
N VAL A 45 -21.22 -6.51 -11.78
CA VAL A 45 -20.01 -6.38 -10.95
C VAL A 45 -18.88 -7.23 -11.53
N VAL A 46 -19.19 -8.48 -11.92
CA VAL A 46 -18.22 -9.37 -12.58
C VAL A 46 -17.77 -8.82 -13.94
N ALA A 47 -18.69 -8.30 -14.74
CA ALA A 47 -18.36 -7.66 -16.01
C ALA A 47 -17.48 -6.42 -15.83
N LEU A 48 -17.70 -5.65 -14.76
CA LEU A 48 -16.88 -4.50 -14.40
C LEU A 48 -15.45 -4.91 -13.99
N ALA A 49 -15.30 -6.01 -13.26
CA ALA A 49 -13.98 -6.59 -12.96
C ALA A 49 -13.20 -6.94 -14.23
N GLY A 50 -13.85 -7.57 -15.22
CA GLY A 50 -13.22 -7.88 -16.51
C GLY A 50 -12.78 -6.62 -17.28
N ARG A 51 -13.60 -5.57 -17.29
CA ARG A 51 -13.23 -4.29 -17.92
C ARG A 51 -12.07 -3.60 -17.21
N ALA A 52 -12.03 -3.64 -15.88
CA ALA A 52 -10.94 -3.07 -15.11
C ALA A 52 -9.64 -3.85 -15.34
N ALA A 53 -9.70 -5.19 -15.32
CA ALA A 53 -8.59 -6.07 -15.63
C ALA A 53 -8.02 -5.82 -17.03
N ARG A 54 -8.88 -5.68 -18.04
CA ARG A 54 -8.46 -5.34 -19.40
C ARG A 54 -7.68 -4.03 -19.45
N ARG A 55 -8.14 -3.01 -18.71
CA ARG A 55 -7.44 -1.72 -18.64
C ARG A 55 -6.06 -1.83 -17.99
N ILE A 56 -5.87 -2.73 -17.02
CA ILE A 56 -4.55 -2.95 -16.42
C ILE A 56 -3.65 -3.79 -17.33
N ALA A 57 -4.19 -4.83 -17.96
CA ALA A 57 -3.43 -5.68 -18.88
C ALA A 57 -2.98 -4.91 -20.14
N ASP A 58 -3.83 -4.04 -20.68
CA ASP A 58 -3.52 -3.21 -21.84
C ASP A 58 -2.77 -1.90 -21.47
N GLY A 59 -2.77 -1.53 -20.20
CA GLY A 59 -2.37 -0.21 -19.73
C GLY A 59 -1.10 -0.22 -18.89
N TYR A 60 -0.34 0.87 -18.99
CA TYR A 60 0.89 1.20 -18.26
C TYR A 60 2.14 0.40 -18.68
N GLU A 61 3.05 1.12 -19.34
CA GLU A 61 4.45 0.74 -19.58
C GLU A 61 5.17 0.27 -18.30
N ASP A 62 4.79 0.79 -17.13
CA ASP A 62 5.33 0.38 -15.81
C ASP A 62 4.69 -0.90 -15.22
N THR A 63 3.47 -1.28 -15.63
CA THR A 63 2.75 -2.45 -15.10
C THR A 63 2.86 -3.68 -16.00
N LEU A 64 3.94 -3.74 -16.79
CA LEU A 64 4.36 -4.75 -17.78
C LEU A 64 4.37 -6.23 -17.32
N THR A 65 3.81 -6.58 -16.16
CA THR A 65 3.93 -7.91 -15.57
C THR A 65 2.65 -8.52 -15.00
N MET A 66 1.51 -7.81 -14.98
CA MET A 66 0.26 -8.45 -14.52
C MET A 66 -0.53 -8.98 -15.71
N GLU A 67 -0.71 -10.29 -15.78
CA GLU A 67 -1.52 -10.92 -16.81
C GLU A 67 -3.00 -10.56 -16.62
N TYR A 68 -3.79 -10.63 -17.69
CA TYR A 68 -5.22 -10.30 -17.63
C TYR A 68 -5.97 -11.15 -16.60
N GLU A 69 -5.67 -12.45 -16.51
CA GLU A 69 -6.38 -13.34 -15.58
C GLU A 69 -6.01 -13.03 -14.12
N ASP A 70 -4.73 -12.76 -13.84
CA ASP A 70 -4.28 -12.30 -12.52
C ASP A 70 -4.97 -10.97 -12.16
N ALA A 71 -5.02 -10.04 -13.11
CA ALA A 71 -5.67 -8.74 -12.91
C ALA A 71 -7.17 -8.87 -12.63
N ARG A 72 -7.82 -9.81 -13.32
CA ARG A 72 -9.23 -10.13 -13.12
C ARG A 72 -9.46 -10.76 -11.76
N GLN A 73 -8.59 -11.67 -11.34
CA GLN A 73 -8.69 -12.30 -10.03
C GLN A 73 -8.50 -11.30 -8.90
N GLU A 74 -7.48 -10.44 -8.96
CA GLU A 74 -7.28 -9.37 -7.99
C GLU A 74 -8.46 -8.40 -7.97
N ALA A 75 -9.05 -8.09 -9.13
CA ALA A 75 -10.23 -7.24 -9.21
C ALA A 75 -11.42 -7.85 -8.45
N LEU A 76 -11.67 -9.15 -8.62
CA LEU A 76 -12.73 -9.87 -7.91
C LEU A 76 -12.48 -9.93 -6.41
N ILE A 77 -11.22 -10.14 -5.99
CA ILE A 77 -10.82 -10.14 -4.58
C ILE A 77 -11.05 -8.75 -3.97
N ILE A 78 -10.68 -7.66 -4.65
CA ILE A 78 -10.91 -6.30 -4.17
C ILE A 78 -12.40 -6.03 -3.98
N LEU A 79 -13.23 -6.42 -4.94
CA LEU A 79 -14.68 -6.22 -4.86
C LEU A 79 -15.30 -7.01 -3.70
N ALA A 80 -14.89 -8.27 -3.51
CA ALA A 80 -15.36 -9.11 -2.41
C ALA A 80 -14.87 -8.62 -1.04
N THR A 81 -13.65 -8.09 -0.95
CA THR A 81 -13.05 -7.60 0.32
C THR A 81 -13.48 -6.18 0.69
N LYS A 82 -14.08 -5.44 -0.26
CA LYS A 82 -14.62 -4.09 -0.03
C LYS A 82 -16.11 -4.04 -0.41
N PRO A 83 -16.97 -4.84 0.24
CA PRO A 83 -18.38 -4.90 -0.14
C PRO A 83 -19.12 -3.58 0.12
N ASP A 84 -18.72 -2.81 1.12
CA ASP A 84 -19.29 -1.49 1.40
C ASP A 84 -19.15 -0.54 0.21
N MET A 85 -18.01 -0.56 -0.48
CA MET A 85 -17.78 0.24 -1.69
C MET A 85 -18.72 -0.18 -2.82
N VAL A 86 -18.93 -1.49 -2.98
CA VAL A 86 -19.82 -2.03 -4.02
C VAL A 86 -21.26 -1.64 -3.70
N ASN A 87 -21.70 -1.87 -2.46
CA ASN A 87 -23.05 -1.56 -2.00
C ASN A 87 -23.36 -0.07 -2.07
N GLU A 88 -22.42 0.81 -1.68
CA GLU A 88 -22.54 2.27 -1.81
C GLU A 88 -22.77 2.67 -3.27
N CYS A 89 -21.93 2.17 -4.19
CA CYS A 89 -22.03 2.53 -5.60
C CYS A 89 -23.26 1.94 -6.31
N LEU A 90 -23.82 0.85 -5.78
CA LEU A 90 -25.05 0.23 -6.31
C LEU A 90 -26.33 0.82 -5.72
N SER A 91 -26.27 1.35 -4.50
CA SER A 91 -27.44 1.91 -3.80
C SER A 91 -27.62 3.40 -4.06
N ASP A 92 -26.54 4.13 -4.39
CA ASP A 92 -26.57 5.55 -4.69
C ASP A 92 -26.60 5.80 -6.21
N ASP A 93 -27.74 6.32 -6.68
CA ASP A 93 -27.97 6.69 -8.09
C ASP A 93 -26.98 7.73 -8.61
N SER A 94 -26.33 8.51 -7.73
CA SER A 94 -25.35 9.54 -8.11
C SER A 94 -23.94 9.00 -8.39
N LEU A 95 -23.58 7.83 -7.83
CA LEU A 95 -22.25 7.22 -8.00
C LEU A 95 -22.24 6.21 -9.15
N GLY A 96 -23.16 5.25 -9.09
CA GLY A 96 -23.32 4.19 -10.07
C GLY A 96 -22.05 3.37 -10.38
N LEU A 97 -22.14 2.59 -11.46
CA LEU A 97 -21.06 1.69 -11.91
C LEU A 97 -19.81 2.44 -12.41
N GLY A 98 -19.95 3.69 -12.86
CA GLY A 98 -18.82 4.48 -13.35
C GLY A 98 -17.82 4.81 -12.24
N VAL A 99 -18.32 5.24 -11.08
CA VAL A 99 -17.47 5.50 -9.91
C VAL A 99 -16.85 4.21 -9.39
N LEU A 100 -17.63 3.13 -9.32
CA LEU A 100 -17.11 1.81 -8.92
C LEU A 100 -15.94 1.37 -9.81
N TYR A 101 -16.07 1.53 -11.13
CA TYR A 101 -15.00 1.25 -12.08
C TYR A 101 -13.73 2.06 -11.80
N HIS A 102 -13.86 3.37 -11.61
CA HIS A 102 -12.71 4.24 -11.34
C HIS A 102 -12.02 3.89 -10.00
N ARG A 103 -12.79 3.62 -8.95
CA ARG A 103 -12.25 3.20 -7.64
C ARG A 103 -11.51 1.86 -7.76
N LEU A 104 -12.11 0.88 -8.44
CA LEU A 104 -11.50 -0.43 -8.66
C LEU A 104 -10.19 -0.35 -9.46
N VAL A 105 -10.16 0.42 -10.56
CA VAL A 105 -8.95 0.59 -11.36
C VAL A 105 -7.83 1.22 -10.54
N ARG A 106 -8.14 2.20 -9.70
CA ARG A 106 -7.15 2.82 -8.82
C ARG A 106 -6.58 1.82 -7.80
N ASP A 107 -7.45 1.04 -7.15
CA ASP A 107 -7.02 0.00 -6.22
C ASP A 107 -6.13 -1.06 -6.88
N LEU A 108 -6.48 -1.48 -8.11
CA LEU A 108 -5.66 -2.41 -8.89
C LEU A 108 -4.28 -1.82 -9.20
N ILE A 109 -4.20 -0.55 -9.62
CA ILE A 109 -2.92 0.11 -9.89
C ILE A 109 -2.06 0.16 -8.61
N ASP A 110 -2.66 0.50 -7.47
CA ASP A 110 -1.96 0.57 -6.19
C ASP A 110 -1.47 -0.82 -5.75
N ARG A 111 -2.25 -1.88 -6.01
CA ARG A 111 -1.88 -3.27 -5.77
C ARG A 111 -0.69 -3.70 -6.63
N VAL A 112 -0.75 -3.47 -7.93
CA VAL A 112 0.35 -3.82 -8.86
C VAL A 112 1.62 -3.07 -8.49
N LYS A 113 1.55 -1.77 -8.21
CA LYS A 113 2.71 -0.99 -7.77
C LYS A 113 3.30 -1.53 -6.48
N THR A 114 2.44 -1.93 -5.55
CA THR A 114 2.85 -2.52 -4.28
C THR A 114 3.56 -3.85 -4.50
N GLU A 115 3.01 -4.75 -5.32
CA GLU A 115 3.63 -6.02 -5.66
C GLU A 115 4.93 -5.87 -6.45
N ALA A 116 4.97 -4.97 -7.44
CA ALA A 116 6.19 -4.65 -8.17
C ALA A 116 7.29 -4.15 -7.22
N LYS A 117 6.95 -3.27 -6.27
CA LYS A 117 7.87 -2.80 -5.23
C LYS A 117 8.36 -3.94 -4.32
N TYR A 118 7.49 -4.87 -3.95
CA TYR A 118 7.90 -6.05 -3.18
C TYR A 118 8.82 -6.96 -3.99
N ARG A 119 8.50 -7.23 -5.26
CA ARG A 119 9.36 -8.02 -6.17
C ARG A 119 10.76 -7.42 -6.31
N ILE A 120 10.87 -6.10 -6.50
CA ILE A 120 12.16 -5.39 -6.55
C ILE A 120 12.97 -5.56 -5.25
N ARG A 121 12.28 -5.64 -4.09
CA ARG A 121 12.92 -5.78 -2.79
C ARG A 121 13.37 -7.22 -2.48
N HIS A 122 12.78 -8.21 -3.16
CA HIS A 122 13.15 -9.61 -3.07
C HIS A 122 14.23 -9.96 -4.10
N THR A 123 15.38 -9.28 -4.03
CA THR A 123 16.62 -9.80 -4.62
C THR A 123 16.96 -11.11 -3.89
N SER A 124 17.17 -12.20 -4.62
CA SER A 124 17.51 -13.49 -4.00
C SER A 124 18.79 -13.36 -3.18
N TYR A 125 18.91 -14.16 -2.12
CA TYR A 125 20.12 -14.21 -1.28
C TYR A 125 21.39 -14.41 -2.14
N GLU A 126 21.31 -15.22 -3.19
CA GLU A 126 22.38 -15.44 -4.16
C GLU A 126 22.74 -14.18 -4.94
N ALA A 127 21.76 -13.43 -5.46
CA ALA A 127 22.03 -12.17 -6.16
C ALA A 127 22.58 -11.07 -5.23
N ALA A 128 22.22 -11.11 -3.93
CA ALA A 128 22.81 -10.24 -2.92
C ALA A 128 24.25 -10.65 -2.56
N CYS A 129 24.55 -11.96 -2.50
CA CYS A 129 25.89 -12.49 -2.28
C CYS A 129 26.83 -12.23 -3.47
N ASP A 130 26.38 -12.47 -4.70
CA ASP A 130 27.14 -12.21 -5.94
C ASP A 130 27.51 -10.72 -6.08
N ALA A 131 26.59 -9.82 -5.73
CA ALA A 131 26.85 -8.38 -5.74
C ALA A 131 27.88 -7.97 -4.67
N ALA A 132 27.84 -8.60 -3.49
CA ALA A 132 28.80 -8.36 -2.41
C ALA A 132 30.20 -8.92 -2.73
N GLU A 133 30.28 -10.01 -3.51
CA GLU A 133 31.55 -10.62 -3.93
C GLU A 133 32.20 -9.82 -5.07
N LYS A 134 31.41 -9.31 -6.03
CA LYS A 134 31.91 -8.43 -7.11
C LYS A 134 32.32 -7.03 -6.66
N GLY A 135 31.79 -6.53 -5.55
CA GLY A 135 32.17 -5.23 -4.97
C GLY A 135 33.49 -5.23 -4.17
N ARG A 136 34.18 -6.38 -4.10
CA ARG A 136 35.36 -6.60 -3.26
C ARG A 136 36.68 -6.72 -4.05
N VAL A 137 36.66 -6.45 -5.36
CA VAL A 137 37.82 -6.43 -6.26
C VAL A 137 38.26 -5.00 -6.54
#